data_AF-A0A538KRK1-F1
#
_entry.id   AF-A0A538KRK1-F1
#
_cell.length_a   1.000
_cell.length_b   1.000
_cell.length_c   1.000
_cell.angle_alpha   90.00
_cell.angle_beta   90.00
_cell.angle_gamma   90.00
#
_symmetry.space_group_name_H-M   'P 1'
#
loop_
_entity.id
_entity.type
_entity.pdbx_description
1 polymer ?
#
loop_
_entity_poly.entity_id
_entity_poly.type
_entity_poly.pdbx_seq_one_letter_code
_entity_poly.pdbx_strand_id
1 'polypeptide(L)'
;MAVNVVQSALSSRRFNRWLLVLGVLVLAAGVVAILVTKVGNNSGTTENANPTGPPIRELAKAQKNIRFPADAWKVVQQFVSTALARKNLAQAWAISDANERGGLTLKQWMTGNIQPPYFPTSRIIRYNWKNTNYAHPRDAALNLILVPTAKSGGRTQTFQIGLVKVGQGAKAHWLVDYFNIVAGPPVPHY
;
A
#
# COMPACT_ATOMS: atom_id res chain seq x y z
N MET A 1 45.18 58.97 -33.37
CA MET A 1 43.92 58.94 -32.58
C MET A 1 43.04 57.84 -33.16
N ALA A 2 43.16 56.61 -32.66
CA ALA A 2 42.44 55.45 -33.16
C ALA A 2 41.13 55.31 -32.38
N VAL A 3 40.01 55.70 -33.00
CA VAL A 3 38.69 55.64 -32.38
C VAL A 3 38.07 54.26 -32.67
N ASN A 4 37.94 53.47 -31.61
CA ASN A 4 37.15 52.25 -31.40
C ASN A 4 36.30 51.72 -32.58
N VAL A 5 36.85 50.78 -33.36
CA VAL A 5 36.08 49.92 -34.28
C VAL A 5 35.13 48.97 -33.53
N VAL A 6 35.38 48.73 -32.23
CA VAL A 6 34.58 47.84 -31.37
C VAL A 6 33.22 48.44 -30.99
N GLN A 7 33.06 49.77 -30.96
CA GLN A 7 31.80 50.41 -30.56
C GLN A 7 30.79 50.57 -31.72
N SER A 8 31.24 50.54 -32.98
CA SER A 8 30.37 50.60 -34.16
C SER A 8 29.83 49.24 -34.61
N ALA A 9 30.40 48.13 -34.13
CA ALA A 9 29.90 46.78 -34.44
C ALA A 9 28.60 46.43 -33.68
N LEU A 10 28.34 47.10 -32.56
CA LEU A 10 27.22 46.79 -31.65
C LEU A 10 25.95 47.66 -31.85
N SER A 11 25.96 48.63 -32.78
CA SER A 11 24.82 49.53 -33.04
C SER A 11 24.16 49.38 -34.43
N SER A 12 24.56 48.36 -35.20
CA SER A 12 23.97 48.12 -36.53
C SER A 12 22.56 47.53 -36.43
N ARG A 13 21.56 48.23 -37.01
CA ARG A 13 20.17 47.73 -37.18
C ARG A 13 20.10 46.34 -37.81
N ARG A 14 21.11 45.96 -38.62
CA ARG A 14 21.19 44.64 -39.26
C ARG A 14 21.62 43.55 -38.29
N PHE A 15 22.51 43.84 -37.33
CA PHE A 15 22.98 42.89 -36.32
C PHE A 15 21.89 42.56 -35.30
N ASN A 16 21.14 43.57 -34.84
CA ASN A 16 20.00 43.36 -33.93
C ASN A 16 18.86 42.55 -34.60
N ARG A 17 18.68 42.74 -35.91
CA ARG A 17 17.70 41.97 -36.70
C ARG A 17 18.11 40.51 -36.85
N TRP A 18 19.41 40.22 -36.99
CA TRP A 18 19.92 38.85 -37.01
C TRP A 18 19.85 38.16 -35.64
N LEU A 19 20.10 38.88 -34.54
CA LEU A 19 19.90 38.35 -33.19
C LEU A 19 18.42 37.99 -32.93
N LEU A 20 17.47 38.82 -33.40
CA LEU A 20 16.05 38.51 -33.32
C LEU A 20 15.67 37.30 -34.19
N VAL A 21 16.20 37.19 -35.42
CA VAL A 21 15.94 36.04 -36.29
C VAL A 21 16.48 34.74 -35.69
N LEU A 22 17.70 34.77 -35.16
CA LEU A 22 18.30 33.62 -34.47
C LEU A 22 17.50 33.27 -33.20
N GLY A 23 17.09 34.26 -32.42
CA GLY A 23 16.25 34.05 -31.23
C GLY A 23 14.90 33.41 -31.57
N VAL A 24 14.24 33.88 -32.63
CA VAL A 24 12.97 33.31 -33.11
C VAL A 24 13.14 31.88 -33.61
N LEU A 25 14.23 31.58 -34.33
CA LEU A 25 14.52 30.23 -34.79
C LEU A 25 14.76 29.26 -33.63
N VAL A 26 15.52 29.67 -32.62
CA VAL A 26 15.76 28.84 -31.42
C VAL A 26 14.47 28.63 -30.63
N LEU A 27 13.64 29.67 -30.48
CA LEU A 27 12.37 29.56 -29.80
C LEU A 27 11.41 28.62 -30.55
N ALA A 28 11.33 28.74 -31.89
CA ALA A 28 10.52 27.85 -32.71
C ALA A 28 10.99 26.38 -32.60
N ALA A 29 12.30 26.14 -32.63
CA ALA A 29 12.87 24.81 -32.43
C ALA A 29 12.55 24.26 -31.02
N GLY A 30 12.61 25.10 -29.98
CA GLY A 30 12.24 24.73 -28.62
C GLY A 30 10.76 24.37 -28.47
N VAL A 31 9.85 25.15 -29.09
CA VAL A 31 8.40 24.85 -29.11
C VAL A 31 8.13 23.54 -29.83
N VAL A 32 8.76 23.29 -30.98
CA VAL A 32 8.63 22.03 -31.72
C VAL A 32 9.14 20.85 -30.87
N ALA A 33 10.27 20.98 -30.19
CA ALA A 33 10.78 19.93 -29.30
C ALA A 33 9.82 19.62 -28.13
N ILE A 34 9.21 20.64 -27.52
CA ILE A 34 8.19 20.46 -26.47
C ILE A 34 6.94 19.78 -27.02
N LEU A 35 6.49 20.17 -28.22
CA LEU A 35 5.33 19.53 -28.86
C LEU A 35 5.62 18.07 -29.24
N VAL A 36 6.80 17.76 -29.78
CA VAL A 36 7.20 16.38 -30.10
C VAL A 36 7.27 15.51 -28.84
N THR A 37 7.85 16.03 -27.75
CA THR A 37 7.95 15.27 -26.49
C THR A 37 6.62 15.12 -25.75
N LYS A 38 5.74 16.14 -25.76
CA LYS A 38 4.41 16.02 -25.12
C LYS A 38 3.37 15.26 -25.95
N VAL A 39 3.43 15.34 -27.28
CA VAL A 39 2.49 14.61 -28.14
C VAL A 39 2.96 13.18 -28.37
N GLY A 40 4.27 12.92 -28.39
CA GLY A 40 4.85 11.57 -28.50
C GLY A 40 4.76 10.73 -27.21
N ASN A 41 4.73 11.36 -26.03
CA ASN A 41 4.52 10.67 -24.75
C ASN A 41 3.05 10.58 -24.30
N ASN A 42 2.12 11.12 -25.09
CA ASN A 42 0.68 10.98 -24.87
C ASN A 42 0.03 9.96 -25.81
N SER A 43 0.80 9.02 -26.36
CA SER A 43 0.24 7.72 -26.72
C SER A 43 -0.16 7.01 -25.42
N GLY A 44 -1.30 7.45 -24.90
CA GLY A 44 -2.10 6.66 -23.99
C GLY A 44 -2.39 5.34 -24.69
N THR A 45 -1.52 4.36 -24.53
CA THR A 45 -1.97 2.99 -24.39
C THR A 45 -2.84 3.04 -23.14
N THR A 46 -4.13 3.32 -23.34
CA THR A 46 -5.12 2.72 -22.45
C THR A 46 -4.74 1.25 -22.44
N GLU A 47 -4.23 0.76 -21.33
CA GLU A 47 -4.18 -0.65 -21.04
C GLU A 47 -5.62 -1.14 -20.88
N ASN A 48 -6.40 -1.02 -21.96
CA ASN A 48 -7.51 -1.90 -22.21
C ASN A 48 -6.88 -3.13 -22.85
N ALA A 49 -6.12 -3.87 -22.04
CA ALA A 49 -5.98 -5.28 -22.27
C ALA A 49 -7.40 -5.85 -22.12
N ASN A 50 -8.18 -5.82 -23.21
CA ASN A 50 -9.23 -6.81 -23.36
C ASN A 50 -8.49 -8.15 -23.20
N PRO A 51 -8.75 -8.91 -22.13
CA PRO A 51 -7.97 -10.10 -21.86
C PRO A 51 -8.14 -11.05 -23.05
N THR A 52 -7.10 -11.17 -23.87
CA THR A 52 -7.03 -12.12 -25.00
C THR A 52 -6.76 -13.55 -24.54
N GLY A 53 -6.69 -13.76 -23.22
CA GLY A 53 -6.67 -15.08 -22.61
C GLY A 53 -8.00 -15.81 -22.80
N PRO A 54 -8.02 -17.15 -22.64
CA PRO A 54 -9.28 -17.89 -22.61
C PRO A 54 -10.24 -17.22 -21.61
N PRO A 55 -11.55 -17.19 -21.90
CA PRO A 55 -12.53 -16.66 -20.96
C PRO A 55 -12.28 -17.30 -19.61
N ILE A 56 -12.20 -16.49 -18.55
CA ILE A 56 -12.01 -16.96 -17.18
C ILE A 56 -13.12 -18.00 -16.94
N ARG A 57 -12.75 -19.28 -16.93
CA ARG A 57 -13.68 -20.39 -16.75
C ARG A 57 -14.28 -20.26 -15.37
N GLU A 58 -15.50 -19.74 -15.32
CA GLU A 58 -16.20 -19.32 -14.10
C GLU A 58 -15.39 -18.30 -13.29
N LEU A 59 -15.98 -17.13 -13.01
CA LEU A 59 -15.63 -16.48 -11.74
C LEU A 59 -15.75 -17.57 -10.68
N ALA A 60 -14.64 -17.89 -9.99
CA ALA A 60 -14.66 -18.84 -8.88
C ALA A 60 -15.93 -18.57 -8.07
N LYS A 61 -16.83 -19.57 -8.01
CA LYS A 61 -18.20 -19.37 -7.50
C LYS A 61 -18.11 -18.56 -6.22
N ALA A 62 -18.82 -17.43 -6.19
CA ALA A 62 -18.79 -16.51 -5.06
C ALA A 62 -18.97 -17.33 -3.77
N GLN A 63 -17.94 -17.32 -2.92
CA GLN A 63 -18.00 -18.08 -1.69
C GLN A 63 -19.13 -17.55 -0.83
N LYS A 64 -19.86 -18.46 -0.18
CA LYS A 64 -20.98 -18.06 0.68
C LYS A 64 -20.44 -17.24 1.85
N ASN A 65 -20.85 -15.98 1.92
CA ASN A 65 -20.56 -15.15 3.07
C ASN A 65 -21.31 -15.71 4.29
N ILE A 66 -20.59 -15.94 5.38
CA ILE A 66 -21.12 -16.39 6.66
C ILE A 66 -21.00 -15.27 7.68
N ARG A 67 -21.70 -15.40 8.81
CA ARG A 67 -21.44 -14.53 9.94
C ARG A 67 -19.99 -14.73 10.39
N PHE A 68 -19.29 -13.61 10.68
CA PHE A 68 -17.91 -13.69 11.15
C PHE A 68 -17.79 -14.63 12.37
N PRO A 69 -16.97 -15.69 12.30
CA PRO A 69 -16.93 -16.72 13.35
C PRO A 69 -16.40 -16.20 14.69
N ALA A 70 -16.99 -16.66 15.79
CA ALA A 70 -16.61 -16.23 17.14
C ALA A 70 -15.23 -16.76 17.57
N ASP A 71 -14.87 -17.97 17.12
CA ASP A 71 -13.56 -18.59 17.29
C ASP A 71 -12.47 -17.79 16.52
N ALA A 72 -12.74 -17.41 15.27
CA ALA A 72 -11.86 -16.52 14.50
C ALA A 72 -11.63 -15.19 15.24
N TRP A 73 -12.67 -14.60 15.83
CA TRP A 73 -12.50 -13.36 16.59
C TRP A 73 -11.62 -13.49 17.82
N LYS A 74 -11.74 -14.61 18.55
CA LYS A 74 -10.85 -14.88 19.69
C LYS A 74 -9.39 -14.93 19.26
N VAL A 75 -9.10 -15.54 18.11
CA VAL A 75 -7.76 -15.58 17.53
C VAL A 75 -7.25 -14.17 17.21
N VAL A 76 -8.07 -13.32 16.60
CA VAL A 76 -7.72 -11.90 16.35
C VAL A 76 -7.35 -11.18 17.65
N GLN A 77 -8.20 -11.28 18.68
CA GLN A 77 -7.95 -10.63 19.97
C GLN A 77 -6.66 -11.13 20.62
N GLN A 78 -6.42 -12.45 20.57
CA GLN A 78 -5.21 -13.07 21.08
C GLN A 78 -3.98 -12.56 20.32
N PHE A 79 -4.00 -12.57 18.99
CA PHE A 79 -2.88 -12.10 18.17
C PHE A 79 -2.52 -10.65 18.46
N VAL A 80 -3.50 -9.76 18.54
CA VAL A 80 -3.26 -8.35 18.91
C VAL A 80 -2.68 -8.22 20.32
N SER A 81 -3.18 -9.00 21.28
CA SER A 81 -2.70 -8.95 22.67
C SER A 81 -1.30 -9.57 22.87
N THR A 82 -0.88 -10.47 21.98
CA THR A 82 0.37 -11.22 22.11
C THR A 82 1.45 -10.72 21.15
N ALA A 83 1.20 -10.79 19.84
CA ALA A 83 2.15 -10.44 18.79
C ALA A 83 2.44 -8.95 18.83
N LEU A 84 1.43 -8.10 18.65
CA LEU A 84 1.60 -6.65 18.57
C LEU A 84 2.15 -6.04 19.86
N ALA A 85 1.79 -6.60 21.02
CA ALA A 85 2.29 -6.13 22.32
C ALA A 85 3.59 -6.82 22.79
N ARG A 86 4.11 -7.79 22.02
CA ARG A 86 5.32 -8.59 22.35
C ARG A 86 5.28 -9.25 23.73
N LYS A 87 4.10 -9.65 24.21
CA LYS A 87 3.91 -10.20 25.57
C LYS A 87 4.00 -11.72 25.65
N ASN A 88 3.58 -12.43 24.61
CA ASN A 88 3.63 -13.90 24.57
C ASN A 88 3.89 -14.37 23.13
N LEU A 89 5.15 -14.29 22.73
CA LEU A 89 5.57 -14.57 21.35
C LEU A 89 5.36 -16.04 20.96
N ALA A 90 5.44 -16.97 21.91
CA ALA A 90 5.16 -18.39 21.65
C ALA A 90 3.69 -18.63 21.31
N GLN A 91 2.77 -17.99 22.04
CA GLN A 91 1.34 -18.03 21.71
C GLN A 91 1.04 -17.33 20.39
N ALA A 92 1.65 -16.16 20.15
CA ALA A 92 1.55 -15.45 18.88
C ALA A 92 1.96 -16.34 17.70
N TRP A 93 3.11 -17.01 17.84
CA TRP A 93 3.59 -17.97 16.84
C TRP A 93 2.57 -19.08 16.59
N ALA A 94 2.03 -19.69 17.65
CA ALA A 94 1.08 -20.80 17.55
C ALA A 94 -0.22 -20.43 16.81
N ILE A 95 -0.63 -19.17 16.85
CA ILE A 95 -1.85 -18.66 16.19
C ILE A 95 -1.59 -17.94 14.87
N SER A 96 -0.32 -17.80 14.45
CA SER A 96 0.07 -17.33 13.12
C SER A 96 0.27 -18.52 12.18
N ASP A 97 -0.20 -18.40 10.95
CA ASP A 97 0.07 -19.37 9.90
C ASP A 97 1.51 -19.19 9.34
N ALA A 98 1.90 -20.01 8.36
CA ALA A 98 3.21 -19.91 7.73
C ALA A 98 3.44 -18.58 6.98
N ASN A 99 2.40 -18.02 6.35
CA ASN A 99 2.49 -16.76 5.62
C ASN A 99 2.77 -15.60 6.59
N GLU A 100 1.99 -15.48 7.67
CA GLU A 100 2.20 -14.43 8.68
C GLU A 100 3.55 -14.59 9.40
N ARG A 101 4.04 -15.82 9.56
CA ARG A 101 5.39 -16.08 10.11
C ARG A 101 6.52 -15.59 9.20
N GLY A 102 6.26 -15.34 7.93
CA GLY A 102 7.24 -14.76 6.99
C GLY A 102 8.52 -15.57 6.85
N GLY A 103 8.45 -16.90 7.00
CA GLY A 103 9.62 -17.79 6.92
C GLY A 103 10.56 -17.75 8.13
N LEU A 104 10.25 -16.99 9.19
CA LEU A 104 11.02 -17.01 10.42
C LEU A 104 10.94 -18.40 11.07
N THR A 105 12.00 -18.81 11.74
CA THR A 105 11.96 -19.93 12.70
C THR A 105 11.35 -19.46 14.03
N LEU A 106 10.86 -20.39 14.85
CA LEU A 106 10.39 -20.06 16.20
C LEU A 106 11.46 -19.31 17.01
N LYS A 107 12.73 -19.75 16.94
CA LYS A 107 13.84 -19.09 17.65
C LYS A 107 14.01 -17.62 17.20
N GLN A 108 13.92 -17.34 15.90
CA GLN A 108 13.99 -15.98 15.38
C GLN A 108 12.76 -15.17 15.79
N TRP A 109 11.56 -15.75 15.72
CA TRP A 109 10.33 -15.10 16.14
C TRP A 109 10.36 -14.66 17.61
N MET A 110 10.91 -15.50 18.47
CA MET A 110 11.06 -15.22 19.90
C MET A 110 11.99 -14.04 20.22
N THR A 111 12.78 -13.54 19.27
CA THR A 111 13.54 -12.29 19.44
C THR A 111 12.65 -11.05 19.44
N GLY A 112 11.40 -11.16 18.98
CA GLY A 112 10.45 -10.06 18.86
C GLY A 112 10.69 -9.15 17.65
N ASN A 113 11.74 -9.39 16.85
CA ASN A 113 11.94 -8.75 15.56
C ASN A 113 11.10 -9.45 14.47
N ILE A 114 9.79 -9.28 14.58
CA ILE A 114 8.78 -9.93 13.74
C ILE A 114 7.93 -8.88 13.02
N GLN A 115 7.45 -9.21 11.84
CA GLN A 115 6.23 -8.57 11.34
C GLN A 115 5.04 -9.25 12.02
N PRO A 116 4.05 -8.50 12.49
CA PRO A 116 3.82 -7.06 12.30
C PRO A 116 4.56 -6.19 13.34
N PRO A 117 4.70 -4.87 13.13
CA PRO A 117 5.45 -3.98 14.02
C PRO A 117 4.86 -3.93 15.44
N TYR A 118 5.70 -3.53 16.40
CA TYR A 118 5.28 -3.31 17.78
C TYR A 118 4.18 -2.25 17.84
N PHE A 119 3.00 -2.64 18.31
CA PHE A 119 1.83 -1.77 18.41
C PHE A 119 0.94 -2.19 19.60
N PRO A 120 1.38 -1.95 20.84
CA PRO A 120 0.63 -2.36 22.02
C PRO A 120 -0.73 -1.66 22.03
N THR A 121 -1.80 -2.44 22.02
CA THR A 121 -3.16 -1.97 21.78
C THR A 121 -3.99 -2.01 23.07
N SER A 122 -4.70 -0.92 23.37
CA SER A 122 -5.65 -0.83 24.48
C SER A 122 -7.09 -1.16 24.07
N ARG A 123 -7.46 -0.87 22.82
CA ARG A 123 -8.82 -1.08 22.30
C ARG A 123 -8.78 -1.49 20.83
N ILE A 124 -9.57 -2.51 20.50
CA ILE A 124 -9.77 -3.02 19.13
C ILE A 124 -11.19 -2.65 18.71
N ILE A 125 -11.34 -1.92 17.60
CA ILE A 125 -12.64 -1.55 17.04
C ILE A 125 -12.76 -2.24 15.68
N ARG A 126 -13.80 -3.06 15.49
CA ARG A 126 -14.13 -3.58 14.17
C ARG A 126 -14.83 -2.49 13.37
N TYR A 127 -14.44 -2.33 12.12
CA TYR A 127 -15.16 -1.48 11.19
C TYR A 127 -15.22 -2.13 9.82
N ASN A 128 -16.19 -1.74 9.01
CA ASN A 128 -16.32 -2.23 7.65
C ASN A 128 -15.95 -1.11 6.67
N TRP A 129 -14.76 -1.18 6.08
CA TRP A 129 -14.33 -0.23 5.05
C TRP A 129 -14.70 -0.74 3.67
N LYS A 130 -15.45 0.04 2.89
CA LYS A 130 -15.75 -0.27 1.47
C LYS A 130 -16.20 -1.74 1.23
N ASN A 131 -16.88 -2.35 2.19
CA ASN A 131 -17.30 -3.76 2.16
C ASN A 131 -16.16 -4.78 1.96
N THR A 132 -14.95 -4.50 2.43
CA THR A 132 -13.81 -5.43 2.33
C THR A 132 -13.76 -6.47 3.46
N ASN A 133 -14.64 -6.35 4.49
CA ASN A 133 -14.80 -7.42 5.46
C ASN A 133 -15.58 -8.58 4.84
N TYR A 134 -15.06 -9.79 5.00
CA TYR A 134 -15.75 -11.01 4.58
C TYR A 134 -15.50 -12.14 5.57
N ALA A 135 -16.37 -13.14 5.56
CA ALA A 135 -16.11 -14.41 6.19
C ALA A 135 -16.69 -15.53 5.36
N HIS A 136 -15.88 -16.54 5.12
CA HIS A 136 -16.24 -17.76 4.43
C HIS A 136 -15.95 -18.95 5.35
N PRO A 137 -16.32 -20.19 4.96
CA PRO A 137 -16.07 -21.37 5.81
C PRO A 137 -14.60 -21.69 6.09
N ARG A 138 -13.67 -21.10 5.33
CA ARG A 138 -12.22 -21.42 5.36
C ARG A 138 -11.30 -20.22 5.51
N ASP A 139 -11.82 -19.01 5.29
CA ASP A 139 -11.04 -17.78 5.24
C ASP A 139 -11.95 -16.62 5.69
N ALA A 140 -11.35 -15.60 6.29
CA ALA A 140 -12.08 -14.41 6.70
C ALA A 140 -11.12 -13.22 6.78
N ALA A 141 -11.63 -12.01 6.55
CA ALA A 141 -10.85 -10.79 6.73
C ALA A 141 -11.67 -9.70 7.43
N LEU A 142 -10.96 -8.88 8.21
CA LEU A 142 -11.52 -7.75 8.95
C LEU A 142 -10.66 -6.52 8.77
N ASN A 143 -11.29 -5.36 8.70
CA ASN A 143 -10.63 -4.12 9.05
C ASN A 143 -10.79 -3.81 10.54
N LEU A 144 -9.70 -3.34 11.15
CA LEU A 144 -9.58 -2.99 12.56
C LEU A 144 -9.07 -1.56 12.70
N ILE A 145 -9.65 -0.80 13.63
CA ILE A 145 -9.02 0.40 14.18
C ILE A 145 -8.40 -0.02 15.51
N LEU A 146 -7.09 0.11 15.63
CA LEU A 146 -6.36 -0.20 16.85
C LEU A 146 -5.98 1.09 17.56
N VAL A 147 -6.44 1.24 18.79
CA VAL A 147 -6.06 2.34 19.68
C VAL A 147 -4.86 1.87 20.51
N PRO A 148 -3.71 2.55 20.42
CA PRO A 148 -2.54 2.16 21.18
C PRO A 148 -2.75 2.36 22.68
N THR A 149 -1.88 1.77 23.49
CA THR A 149 -1.82 2.10 24.92
C THR A 149 -1.29 3.52 25.11
N ALA A 150 -1.77 4.26 26.12
CA ALA A 150 -1.28 5.62 26.40
C ALA A 150 0.25 5.68 26.58
N LYS A 151 0.85 4.62 27.15
CA LYS A 151 2.29 4.51 27.41
C LYS A 151 3.15 4.41 26.14
N SER A 152 2.59 3.98 25.01
CA SER A 152 3.39 3.77 23.81
C SER A 152 3.54 5.00 22.92
N GLY A 153 2.85 6.11 23.22
CA GLY A 153 2.92 7.36 22.46
C GLY A 153 2.48 7.23 20.98
N GLY A 154 1.92 6.09 20.59
CA GLY A 154 1.48 5.82 19.23
C GLY A 154 0.19 6.55 18.90
N ARG A 155 -0.10 6.67 17.60
CA ARG A 155 -1.40 7.16 17.11
C ARG A 155 -2.30 5.98 16.74
N THR A 156 -3.61 6.18 16.89
CA THR A 156 -4.62 5.24 16.39
C THR A 156 -4.42 4.98 14.91
N GLN A 157 -4.43 3.70 14.52
CA GLN A 157 -4.16 3.26 13.15
C GLN A 157 -5.15 2.21 12.68
N THR A 158 -5.31 2.13 11.37
CA THR A 158 -6.18 1.17 10.67
C THR A 158 -5.37 0.02 10.12
N PHE A 159 -5.83 -1.19 10.38
CA PHE A 159 -5.20 -2.43 9.98
C PHE A 159 -6.22 -3.33 9.31
N GLN A 160 -5.74 -4.23 8.47
CA GLN A 160 -6.51 -5.37 8.03
C GLN A 160 -5.85 -6.64 8.58
N ILE A 161 -6.70 -7.55 9.05
CA ILE A 161 -6.28 -8.88 9.49
C ILE A 161 -7.02 -9.92 8.65
N GLY A 162 -6.26 -10.87 8.10
CA GLY A 162 -6.76 -12.07 7.45
C GLY A 162 -6.64 -13.27 8.40
N LEU A 163 -7.54 -14.21 8.24
CA LEU A 163 -7.49 -15.50 8.90
C LEU A 163 -7.78 -16.64 7.92
N VAL A 164 -7.11 -17.76 8.14
CA VAL A 164 -7.36 -19.03 7.47
C VAL A 164 -7.74 -20.10 8.48
N LYS A 165 -8.66 -20.98 8.09
CA LYS A 165 -9.04 -22.16 8.86
C LYS A 165 -8.28 -23.37 8.36
N VAL A 166 -7.29 -23.81 9.13
CA VAL A 166 -6.47 -24.98 8.82
C VAL A 166 -7.04 -26.23 9.48
N GLY A 167 -6.72 -27.40 8.92
CA GLY A 167 -7.19 -28.69 9.42
C GLY A 167 -8.62 -29.06 9.00
N GLN A 168 -9.09 -30.19 9.51
CA GLN A 168 -10.37 -30.80 9.13
C GLN A 168 -11.12 -31.31 10.35
N GLY A 169 -12.46 -31.38 10.23
CA GLY A 169 -13.35 -31.86 11.29
C GLY A 169 -13.12 -31.13 12.62
N ALA A 170 -13.06 -31.91 13.72
CA ALA A 170 -12.86 -31.39 15.07
C ALA A 170 -11.47 -30.76 15.31
N LYS A 171 -10.48 -31.00 14.45
CA LYS A 171 -9.13 -30.43 14.56
C LYS A 171 -8.99 -29.09 13.83
N ALA A 172 -10.03 -28.66 13.12
CA ALA A 172 -9.98 -27.43 12.35
C ALA A 172 -9.95 -26.19 13.27
N HIS A 173 -9.00 -25.29 13.05
CA HIS A 173 -8.82 -24.08 13.86
C HIS A 173 -8.38 -22.91 13.00
N TRP A 174 -8.65 -21.69 13.48
CA TRP A 174 -8.29 -20.45 12.79
C TRP A 174 -6.88 -20.02 13.15
N LEU A 175 -6.15 -19.52 12.16
CA LEU A 175 -4.85 -18.90 12.28
C LEU A 175 -4.87 -17.56 11.56
N VAL A 176 -4.06 -16.60 12.01
CA VAL A 176 -3.81 -15.34 11.31
C VAL A 176 -2.89 -15.61 10.14
N ASP A 177 -3.30 -15.23 8.93
CA ASP A 177 -2.48 -15.38 7.73
C ASP A 177 -1.99 -14.08 7.10
N TYR A 178 -2.55 -12.97 7.58
CA TYR A 178 -2.22 -11.66 7.09
C TYR A 178 -2.47 -10.62 8.17
N PHE A 179 -1.52 -9.73 8.38
CA PHE A 179 -1.71 -8.52 9.15
C PHE A 179 -0.92 -7.36 8.57
N ASN A 180 -1.61 -6.28 8.18
CA ASN A 180 -0.91 -5.07 7.70
C ASN A 180 -1.70 -3.80 7.97
N ILE A 181 -0.99 -2.67 7.93
CA ILE A 181 -1.58 -1.33 7.92
C ILE A 181 -2.32 -1.16 6.59
N VAL A 182 -3.53 -0.59 6.65
CA VAL A 182 -4.32 -0.25 5.47
C VAL A 182 -4.79 1.20 5.53
N ALA A 183 -5.05 1.79 4.36
CA ALA A 183 -5.75 3.06 4.29
C ALA A 183 -7.19 2.87 4.79
N GLY A 184 -7.50 3.45 5.95
CA GLY A 184 -8.84 3.44 6.52
C GLY A 184 -9.53 4.80 6.43
N PRO A 185 -10.71 4.94 7.07
CA PRO A 185 -11.38 6.23 7.23
C PRO A 185 -10.45 7.21 7.94
N PRO A 186 -10.66 8.54 7.77
CA PRO A 186 -9.98 9.54 8.58
C PRO A 186 -10.17 9.20 10.06
N VAL A 187 -9.07 8.92 10.76
CA VAL A 187 -9.10 8.61 12.19
C VAL A 187 -8.89 9.93 12.95
N PRO A 188 -9.81 10.36 13.83
CA PRO A 188 -9.65 11.59 14.59
C PRO A 188 -8.36 11.58 15.40
N HIS A 189 -7.63 12.69 15.36
CA HIS A 189 -6.49 12.95 16.24
C HIS A 189 -7.01 13.63 17.50
N TYR A 190 -6.83 12.99 18.66
CA TYR A 190 -7.08 13.57 19.98
C TYR A 190 -5.75 13.84 20.68
#